data_AF-A0A6B3AD54-F1
#
_entry.id   AF-A0A6B3AD54-F1
#
_cell.length_a   1.000
_cell.length_b   1.000
_cell.length_c   1.000
_cell.angle_alpha   90.00
_cell.angle_beta   90.00
_cell.angle_gamma   90.00
#
_symmetry.space_group_name_H-M   'P 1'
#
loop_
_entity.id
_entity.type
_entity.pdbx_description
1 polymer ?
#
loop_
_entity_poly.entity_id
_entity_poly.type
_entity_poly.pdbx_seq_one_letter_code
_entity_poly.pdbx_strand_id
1 'polypeptide(L)'
;MTGLDALAAHLDYTTPEHREGCTAKGWEVDYRIHHTVRESSYSGHSCPLDAEDNLCGHGDAYRALTVRIYCPKCGAATKLDAELPATPQVFDTGRLGMGTKPRRCGQVWVYQGPPPRRGILLDPPGDPRWYLVARRNALRLAPEDIVGAIEPGFGPRGGPGYTVSYGLTELSAPEPGERPTPMFRHHPRVDDRFFTTVTAAARWLDEHAATEPAMAGRTA
;
A
#
# COMPACT_ATOMS: atom_id res chain seq x y z
N MET A 1 -6.78 -25.64 -9.82
CA MET A 1 -6.16 -24.40 -10.32
C MET A 1 -6.06 -23.45 -9.14
N THR A 2 -4.86 -23.30 -8.59
CA THR A 2 -4.56 -22.52 -7.37
C THR A 2 -4.28 -21.07 -7.72
N GLY A 3 -4.97 -20.14 -7.05
CA GLY A 3 -4.48 -18.79 -6.74
C GLY A 3 -4.57 -17.72 -7.82
N LEU A 4 -5.48 -16.76 -7.64
CA LEU A 4 -5.51 -15.47 -8.35
C LEU A 4 -4.42 -14.52 -7.77
N ASP A 5 -3.14 -14.79 -8.04
CA ASP A 5 -2.03 -14.01 -7.47
C ASP A 5 -1.66 -12.84 -8.33
N ALA A 6 -2.12 -11.67 -7.92
CA ALA A 6 -2.07 -10.59 -8.86
C ALA A 6 -1.83 -9.19 -8.22
N LEU A 7 -1.90 -8.87 -6.93
CA LEU A 7 -1.62 -7.45 -6.55
C LEU A 7 -0.94 -7.29 -5.19
N ALA A 8 -0.44 -8.39 -4.63
CA ALA A 8 0.10 -8.43 -3.28
C ALA A 8 1.37 -7.57 -3.14
N ALA A 9 2.27 -7.57 -4.13
CA ALA A 9 3.58 -6.93 -3.97
C ALA A 9 3.54 -5.40 -3.93
N HIS A 10 2.46 -4.79 -4.46
CA HIS A 10 2.38 -3.34 -4.54
C HIS A 10 1.53 -2.71 -3.43
N LEU A 11 0.64 -3.47 -2.80
CA LEU A 11 -0.34 -2.94 -1.85
C LEU A 11 -0.80 -3.93 -0.76
N ASP A 12 -0.25 -5.14 -0.65
CA ASP A 12 -0.71 -6.21 0.27
C ASP A 12 -2.23 -6.57 0.12
N TYR A 13 -2.91 -6.10 -0.94
CA TYR A 13 -4.34 -6.36 -1.12
C TYR A 13 -4.61 -7.76 -1.68
N THR A 14 -5.55 -8.47 -1.06
CA THR A 14 -6.10 -9.73 -1.54
C THR A 14 -7.37 -9.47 -2.36
N THR A 15 -7.62 -10.33 -3.37
CA THR A 15 -8.89 -10.33 -4.09
C THR A 15 -9.81 -11.37 -3.49
N PRO A 16 -11.09 -11.07 -3.23
CA PRO A 16 -12.03 -12.09 -2.78
C PRO A 16 -12.21 -13.20 -3.83
N GLU A 17 -12.33 -14.44 -3.38
CA GLU A 17 -12.49 -15.61 -4.25
C GLU A 17 -13.95 -15.98 -4.44
N HIS A 18 -14.34 -16.27 -5.69
CA HIS A 18 -15.66 -16.81 -5.98
C HIS A 18 -15.72 -18.30 -5.62
N ARG A 19 -16.93 -18.82 -5.38
CA ARG A 19 -17.14 -20.27 -5.25
C ARG A 19 -16.85 -20.99 -6.57
N GLU A 20 -16.51 -22.27 -6.48
CA GLU A 20 -16.26 -23.12 -7.63
C GLU A 20 -17.42 -23.07 -8.65
N GLY A 21 -17.08 -22.98 -9.94
CA GLY A 21 -18.07 -22.89 -11.03
C GLY A 21 -18.75 -21.53 -11.20
N CYS A 22 -18.42 -20.52 -10.38
CA CYS A 22 -18.95 -19.18 -10.57
C CYS A 22 -18.36 -18.49 -11.81
N THR A 23 -19.21 -17.84 -12.58
CA THR A 23 -18.83 -17.08 -13.79
C THR A 23 -18.97 -15.56 -13.63
N ALA A 24 -19.15 -15.08 -12.39
CA ALA A 24 -19.10 -13.64 -12.13
C ALA A 24 -17.70 -13.09 -12.43
N LYS A 25 -17.65 -11.85 -12.92
CA LYS A 25 -16.40 -11.15 -13.25
C LYS A 25 -16.01 -10.08 -12.23
N GLY A 26 -16.86 -9.86 -11.23
CA GLY A 26 -16.73 -8.75 -10.28
C GLY A 26 -17.50 -9.00 -9.00
N TRP A 27 -17.32 -8.05 -8.08
CA TRP A 27 -17.88 -8.06 -6.73
C TRP A 27 -18.68 -6.80 -6.51
N GLU A 28 -19.79 -6.93 -5.79
CA GLU A 28 -20.53 -5.79 -5.26
C GLU A 28 -19.94 -5.41 -3.90
N VAL A 29 -19.94 -4.09 -3.64
CA VAL A 29 -19.40 -3.53 -2.41
C VAL A 29 -20.44 -2.59 -1.79
N ASP A 30 -20.91 -2.95 -0.61
CA ASP A 30 -21.73 -2.07 0.23
C ASP A 30 -20.93 -1.65 1.44
N TYR A 31 -21.16 -0.43 1.92
CA TYR A 31 -20.64 -0.02 3.22
C TYR A 31 -21.69 0.74 4.03
N ARG A 32 -21.54 0.68 5.35
CA ARG A 32 -22.27 1.53 6.29
C ARG A 32 -21.33 2.10 7.32
N ILE A 33 -21.58 3.32 7.73
CA ILE A 33 -20.92 3.95 8.88
C ILE A 33 -21.96 4.09 9.98
N HIS A 34 -21.64 3.66 11.19
CA HIS A 34 -22.54 3.67 12.33
C HIS A 34 -21.77 3.91 13.63
N HIS A 35 -22.47 4.30 14.70
CA HIS A 35 -21.88 4.46 16.02
C HIS A 35 -21.93 3.12 16.76
N THR A 36 -20.85 2.79 17.45
CA THR A 36 -20.77 1.60 18.30
C THR A 36 -19.91 1.90 19.53
N VAL A 37 -19.85 0.94 20.45
CA VAL A 37 -19.07 1.01 21.69
C VAL A 37 -18.04 -0.11 21.76
N ARG A 38 -16.93 0.11 22.47
CA ARG A 38 -15.92 -0.90 22.75
C ARG A 38 -16.42 -1.80 23.89
N GLU A 39 -16.50 -3.11 23.67
CA GLU A 39 -17.03 -4.06 24.66
C GLU A 39 -16.16 -4.17 25.93
N SER A 40 -14.88 -3.78 25.89
CA SER A 40 -13.91 -4.00 26.96
C SER A 40 -13.44 -2.74 27.72
N SER A 41 -14.02 -1.56 27.48
CA SER A 41 -13.52 -0.34 28.11
C SER A 41 -14.24 -0.02 29.43
N TYR A 42 -13.76 -0.66 30.49
CA TYR A 42 -14.06 -0.31 31.88
C TYR A 42 -13.22 0.91 32.34
N SER A 43 -13.01 1.92 31.49
CA SER A 43 -12.20 3.11 31.84
C SER A 43 -13.00 4.24 32.51
N GLY A 44 -14.32 4.13 32.62
CA GLY A 44 -15.13 5.10 33.38
C GLY A 44 -15.11 6.53 32.85
N HIS A 45 -14.65 6.76 31.61
CA HIS A 45 -14.60 8.07 30.97
C HIS A 45 -15.32 8.02 29.62
N SER A 46 -16.62 8.33 29.66
CA SER A 46 -17.46 8.55 28.50
C SER A 46 -17.17 9.92 27.89
N CYS A 47 -16.14 10.02 27.03
CA CYS A 47 -16.01 11.20 26.16
C CYS A 47 -17.13 11.15 25.11
N PRO A 48 -18.05 12.13 25.05
CA PRO A 48 -19.10 12.16 24.04
C PRO A 48 -18.47 12.27 22.64
N LEU A 49 -19.00 11.49 21.69
CA LEU A 49 -18.50 11.48 20.31
C LEU A 49 -18.52 12.87 19.65
N ASP A 50 -19.47 13.71 20.09
CA ASP A 50 -19.77 15.03 19.52
C ASP A 50 -19.22 16.21 20.36
N ALA A 51 -18.39 15.95 21.38
CA ALA A 51 -17.70 17.02 22.08
C ALA A 51 -16.65 17.64 21.14
N GLU A 52 -16.61 18.97 21.05
CA GLU A 52 -15.68 19.71 20.17
C GLU A 52 -14.20 19.34 20.38
N ASP A 53 -13.87 18.76 21.55
CA ASP A 53 -12.53 18.32 21.96
C ASP A 53 -12.34 16.78 21.97
N ASN A 54 -13.06 16.04 21.14
CA ASN A 54 -12.92 14.58 21.04
C ASN A 54 -11.62 14.13 20.31
N LEU A 55 -10.53 14.84 20.58
CA LEU A 55 -9.16 14.65 20.05
C LEU A 55 -8.41 13.50 20.75
N CYS A 56 -8.97 12.97 21.83
CA CYS A 56 -8.28 12.00 22.67
C CYS A 56 -8.20 10.59 22.05
N GLY A 57 -9.13 10.18 21.18
CA GLY A 57 -9.05 8.87 20.48
C GLY A 57 -9.17 7.63 21.38
N HIS A 58 -9.59 7.80 22.63
CA HIS A 58 -9.78 6.73 23.62
C HIS A 58 -11.16 6.74 24.29
N GLY A 59 -12.17 7.28 23.60
CA GLY A 59 -13.56 7.18 24.04
C GLY A 59 -14.09 5.74 23.94
N ASP A 60 -15.06 5.43 24.79
CA ASP A 60 -15.75 4.13 24.78
C ASP A 60 -16.65 3.96 23.55
N ALA A 61 -16.97 5.05 22.86
CA ALA A 61 -17.75 5.09 21.63
C ALA A 61 -16.90 5.53 20.44
N TYR A 62 -17.14 4.94 19.27
CA TYR A 62 -16.43 5.24 18.02
C TYR A 62 -17.35 5.08 16.80
N ARG A 63 -16.94 5.67 15.68
CA ARG A 63 -17.58 5.43 14.37
C ARG A 63 -17.00 4.16 13.77
N ALA A 64 -17.84 3.16 13.58
CA ALA A 64 -17.48 1.92 12.91
C ALA A 64 -17.88 1.96 11.44
N LEU A 65 -16.96 1.53 10.57
CA LEU A 65 -17.18 1.20 9.19
C LEU A 65 -17.39 -0.32 9.08
N THR A 66 -18.53 -0.73 8.52
CA THR A 66 -18.73 -2.10 8.06
C THR A 66 -18.76 -2.09 6.55
N VAL A 67 -17.91 -2.91 5.92
CA VAL A 67 -17.88 -3.14 4.47
C VAL A 67 -18.31 -4.58 4.20
N ARG A 68 -19.17 -4.76 3.21
CA ARG A 68 -19.55 -6.08 2.69
C ARG A 68 -19.09 -6.16 1.24
N ILE A 69 -18.30 -7.18 0.95
CA ILE A 69 -17.86 -7.50 -0.41
C ILE A 69 -18.51 -8.83 -0.76
N TYR A 70 -19.38 -8.86 -1.76
CA TYR A 70 -20.16 -10.05 -2.08
C TYR A 70 -20.38 -10.27 -3.57
N CYS A 71 -20.57 -11.52 -3.95
CA CYS A 71 -20.90 -11.91 -5.30
C CYS A 71 -22.39 -12.28 -5.36
N PRO A 72 -23.24 -11.51 -6.07
CA PRO A 72 -24.68 -11.79 -6.14
C PRO A 72 -24.99 -13.13 -6.83
N LYS A 73 -24.07 -13.63 -7.67
CA LYS A 73 -24.24 -14.87 -8.43
C LYS A 73 -24.00 -16.15 -7.60
N CYS A 74 -22.84 -16.28 -6.97
CA CYS A 74 -22.49 -17.49 -6.21
C CYS A 74 -22.71 -17.36 -4.71
N GLY A 75 -23.09 -16.18 -4.20
CA GLY A 75 -23.29 -15.94 -2.78
C GLY A 75 -22.02 -16.01 -1.92
N ALA A 76 -20.82 -15.94 -2.54
CA ALA A 76 -19.59 -15.72 -1.79
C ALA A 76 -19.63 -14.31 -1.20
N ALA A 77 -19.24 -14.14 0.06
CA ALA A 77 -19.24 -12.85 0.74
C ALA A 77 -18.17 -12.78 1.83
N THR A 78 -17.63 -11.59 2.03
CA THR A 78 -16.74 -11.24 3.13
C THR A 78 -17.26 -9.95 3.77
N LYS A 79 -17.24 -9.91 5.10
CA LYS A 79 -17.55 -8.72 5.89
C LYS A 79 -16.25 -8.23 6.53
N LEU A 80 -15.99 -6.94 6.42
CA LEU A 80 -14.88 -6.27 7.09
C LEU A 80 -15.47 -5.23 8.03
N ASP A 81 -14.96 -5.20 9.25
CA ASP A 81 -15.33 -4.20 10.26
C ASP A 81 -14.06 -3.43 10.65
N ALA A 82 -14.17 -2.11 10.74
CA ALA A 82 -13.06 -1.23 11.09
C ALA A 82 -13.56 -0.07 11.95
N GLU A 83 -12.74 0.34 12.92
CA GLU A 83 -12.89 1.63 13.60
C GLU A 83 -12.38 2.75 12.67
N LEU A 84 -13.19 3.78 12.45
CA LEU A 84 -12.76 4.93 11.64
C LEU A 84 -11.85 5.85 12.47
N PRO A 85 -10.82 6.42 11.85
CA PRO A 85 -10.03 7.46 12.51
C PRO A 85 -10.91 8.66 12.86
N ALA A 86 -10.55 9.38 13.93
CA ALA A 86 -11.22 10.60 14.35
C ALA A 86 -11.34 11.63 13.21
N THR A 87 -10.30 11.72 12.38
CA THR A 87 -10.30 12.51 11.15
C THR A 87 -10.34 11.58 9.93
N PRO A 88 -11.44 11.57 9.15
CA PRO A 88 -11.52 10.80 7.91
C PRO A 88 -10.41 11.21 6.94
N GLN A 89 -9.67 10.23 6.45
CA GLN A 89 -8.69 10.46 5.39
C GLN A 89 -9.38 10.33 4.03
N VAL A 90 -9.32 11.38 3.21
CA VAL A 90 -9.86 11.39 1.85
C VAL A 90 -8.69 11.32 0.87
N PHE A 91 -8.71 10.32 0.01
CA PHE A 91 -7.70 10.13 -1.03
C PHE A 91 -8.34 10.18 -2.42
N ASP A 92 -7.63 10.76 -3.39
CA ASP A 92 -7.96 10.60 -4.80
C ASP A 92 -7.27 9.36 -5.39
N THR A 93 -7.83 8.85 -6.50
CA THR A 93 -7.32 7.66 -7.18
C THR A 93 -5.88 7.86 -7.65
N GLY A 94 -5.52 9.07 -8.09
CA GLY A 94 -4.15 9.41 -8.44
C GLY A 94 -3.18 9.23 -7.27
N ARG A 95 -3.52 9.69 -6.07
CA ARG A 95 -2.69 9.55 -4.87
C ARG A 95 -2.47 8.10 -4.47
N LEU A 96 -3.48 7.26 -4.66
CA LEU A 96 -3.40 5.82 -4.42
C LEU A 96 -2.76 5.04 -5.57
N GLY A 97 -2.37 5.70 -6.66
CA GLY A 97 -1.88 5.01 -7.86
C GLY A 97 -2.95 4.26 -8.64
N MET A 98 -4.22 4.41 -8.26
CA MET A 98 -5.35 3.76 -8.88
C MET A 98 -5.81 4.54 -10.12
N GLY A 99 -6.15 3.83 -11.20
CA GLY A 99 -6.69 4.43 -12.42
C GLY A 99 -5.70 5.21 -13.29
N THR A 100 -4.43 5.34 -12.88
CA THR A 100 -3.37 5.94 -13.69
C THR A 100 -2.63 4.85 -14.47
N LYS A 101 -2.51 4.99 -15.79
CA LYS A 101 -1.77 4.03 -16.61
C LYS A 101 -0.26 4.12 -16.32
N PRO A 102 0.45 2.99 -16.17
CA PRO A 102 1.90 3.00 -16.00
C PRO A 102 2.60 3.62 -17.21
N ARG A 103 3.68 4.38 -16.96
CA ARG A 103 4.49 5.02 -18.01
C ARG A 103 5.75 4.22 -18.28
N ARG A 104 6.03 3.90 -19.54
CA ARG A 104 7.29 3.24 -19.93
C ARG A 104 8.46 4.23 -19.86
N CYS A 105 9.56 3.83 -19.21
CA CYS A 105 10.82 4.57 -19.11
C CYS A 105 11.98 3.64 -19.41
N GLY A 106 12.46 3.58 -20.66
CA GLY A 106 13.46 2.58 -21.04
C GLY A 106 12.86 1.17 -21.07
N GLN A 107 13.47 0.21 -20.36
CA GLN A 107 12.96 -1.16 -20.26
C GLN A 107 12.01 -1.37 -19.08
N VAL A 108 11.87 -0.38 -18.20
CA VAL A 108 10.99 -0.46 -17.03
C VAL A 108 9.72 0.35 -17.20
N TRP A 109 8.76 0.06 -16.33
CA TRP A 109 7.45 0.68 -16.21
C TRP A 109 7.35 1.38 -14.88
N VAL A 110 6.90 2.63 -14.92
CA VAL A 110 6.73 3.48 -13.74
C VAL A 110 5.24 3.57 -13.40
N TYR A 111 4.90 3.03 -12.24
CA TYR A 111 3.57 3.06 -11.64
C TYR A 111 3.52 4.24 -10.67
N GLN A 112 2.40 4.96 -10.68
CA GLN A 112 2.15 5.99 -9.68
C GLN A 112 1.62 5.34 -8.41
N GLY A 113 1.87 5.94 -7.26
CA GLY A 113 1.40 5.46 -5.96
C GLY A 113 2.49 4.70 -5.22
N PRO A 114 2.47 4.75 -3.88
CA PRO A 114 3.58 4.23 -3.10
C PRO A 114 3.60 2.69 -3.01
N PRO A 115 4.76 2.09 -2.69
CA PRO A 115 4.82 0.76 -2.11
C PRO A 115 4.12 0.74 -0.73
N PRO A 116 3.67 -0.41 -0.25
CA PRO A 116 2.98 -0.50 1.02
C PRO A 116 3.99 -0.36 2.15
N ARG A 117 3.94 0.78 2.85
CA ARG A 117 4.17 1.01 4.30
C ARG A 117 5.08 2.20 4.61
N ARG A 118 4.60 2.96 5.60
CA ARG A 118 5.14 4.12 6.34
C ARG A 118 5.16 5.47 5.60
N GLY A 119 4.31 6.39 6.09
CA GLY A 119 4.44 7.85 5.87
C GLY A 119 3.58 8.46 4.75
N ILE A 120 3.27 7.73 3.68
CA ILE A 120 2.72 8.33 2.44
C ILE A 120 1.30 8.94 2.60
N LEU A 121 0.52 8.47 3.57
CA LEU A 121 -0.82 9.00 3.81
C LEU A 121 -0.81 10.34 4.58
N LEU A 122 0.35 10.79 5.06
CA LEU A 122 0.53 12.07 5.75
C LEU A 122 1.00 13.19 4.80
N ASP A 123 1.51 12.85 3.61
CA ASP A 123 1.99 13.87 2.67
C ASP A 123 0.82 14.74 2.17
N PRO A 124 0.97 16.07 2.08
CA PRO A 124 -0.06 16.92 1.48
C PRO A 124 -0.25 16.57 -0.01
N PRO A 125 -1.47 16.71 -0.56
CA PRO A 125 -1.71 16.49 -1.99
C PRO A 125 -0.84 17.44 -2.85
N GLY A 126 -0.05 16.88 -3.77
CA GLY A 126 0.86 17.66 -4.63
C GLY A 126 1.88 16.79 -5.37
N ASP A 127 2.75 17.42 -6.17
CA ASP A 127 4.00 16.84 -6.69
C ASP A 127 5.13 17.32 -5.75
N PRO A 128 6.11 16.49 -5.36
CA PRO A 128 6.46 15.18 -5.91
C PRO A 128 5.60 14.02 -5.38
N ARG A 129 5.20 13.09 -6.26
CA ARG A 129 4.50 11.84 -5.88
C ARG A 129 5.47 10.67 -5.68
N TRP A 130 5.01 9.63 -4.99
CA TRP A 130 5.67 8.33 -4.93
C TRP A 130 5.40 7.52 -6.20
N TYR A 131 6.39 6.71 -6.61
CA TYR A 131 6.29 5.82 -7.75
C TYR A 131 6.92 4.46 -7.45
N LEU A 132 6.42 3.41 -8.11
CA LEU A 132 7.07 2.10 -8.17
C LEU A 132 7.58 1.85 -9.58
N VAL A 133 8.72 1.16 -9.66
CA VAL A 133 9.34 0.77 -10.91
C VAL A 133 9.30 -0.75 -11.04
N ALA A 134 8.82 -1.23 -12.19
CA ALA A 134 8.66 -2.63 -12.47
C ALA A 134 9.20 -3.02 -13.85
N ARG A 135 9.58 -4.28 -14.02
CA ARG A 135 10.10 -4.86 -15.27
C ARG A 135 9.02 -5.05 -16.33
N ARG A 136 7.75 -5.23 -15.93
CA ARG A 136 6.64 -5.51 -16.85
C ARG A 136 5.46 -4.55 -16.65
N ASN A 137 4.68 -4.37 -17.71
CA ASN A 137 3.38 -3.72 -17.63
C ASN A 137 2.30 -4.77 -17.36
N ALA A 138 1.91 -4.89 -16.11
CA ALA A 138 0.77 -5.67 -15.70
C ALA A 138 -0.18 -4.82 -14.86
N LEU A 139 -1.46 -5.17 -14.87
CA LEU A 139 -2.40 -4.71 -13.85
C LEU A 139 -1.97 -5.13 -12.44
N ARG A 140 -1.11 -6.15 -12.39
CA ARG A 140 -0.96 -7.07 -11.29
C ARG A 140 0.51 -7.54 -11.23
N LEU A 141 1.32 -6.99 -10.30
CA LEU A 141 2.78 -7.19 -10.22
C LEU A 141 3.15 -8.23 -9.15
N ALA A 142 4.09 -9.11 -9.48
CA ALA A 142 4.74 -10.03 -8.54
C ALA A 142 6.01 -9.38 -7.94
N PRO A 143 6.50 -9.83 -6.77
CA PRO A 143 7.71 -9.27 -6.14
C PRO A 143 8.92 -9.19 -7.07
N GLU A 144 9.14 -10.23 -7.88
CA GLU A 144 10.21 -10.36 -8.87
C GLU A 144 10.07 -9.38 -10.06
N ASP A 145 8.88 -8.85 -10.29
CA ASP A 145 8.69 -7.78 -11.27
C ASP A 145 9.20 -6.43 -10.74
N ILE A 146 9.31 -6.27 -9.42
CA ILE A 146 9.66 -5.00 -8.78
C ILE A 146 11.16 -4.75 -8.90
N VAL A 147 11.49 -3.57 -9.40
CA VAL A 147 12.86 -3.07 -9.55
C VAL A 147 13.20 -2.18 -8.35
N GLY A 148 12.27 -1.33 -7.94
CA GLY A 148 12.44 -0.40 -6.83
C GLY A 148 11.27 0.55 -6.68
N ALA A 149 11.43 1.54 -5.81
CA ALA A 149 10.53 2.67 -5.65
C ALA A 149 11.29 3.99 -5.80
N ILE A 150 10.56 5.02 -6.23
CA ILE A 150 11.04 6.40 -6.34
C ILE A 150 10.19 7.23 -5.40
N GLU A 151 10.82 7.94 -4.49
CA GLU A 151 10.15 8.74 -3.48
C GLU A 151 10.53 10.22 -3.58
N PRO A 152 9.64 11.15 -3.17
CA PRO A 152 9.96 12.55 -3.03
C PRO A 152 11.14 12.74 -2.08
N GLY A 153 12.10 13.59 -2.45
CA GLY A 153 13.22 13.90 -1.59
C GLY A 153 13.78 15.29 -1.85
N PHE A 154 14.75 15.67 -1.01
CA PHE A 154 15.46 16.94 -1.13
C PHE A 154 16.90 16.67 -1.50
N GLY A 155 17.41 17.40 -2.50
CA GLY A 155 18.82 17.33 -2.89
C GLY A 155 19.73 18.01 -1.86
N PRO A 156 21.06 17.92 -2.03
CA PRO A 156 22.05 18.46 -1.10
C PRO A 156 21.94 19.96 -0.79
N ARG A 157 21.21 20.71 -1.63
CA ARG A 157 20.96 22.15 -1.48
C ARG A 157 19.50 22.47 -1.11
N GLY A 158 18.73 21.48 -0.65
CA GLY A 158 17.33 21.64 -0.26
C GLY A 158 16.33 21.76 -1.42
N GLY A 159 16.80 21.64 -2.67
CA GLY A 159 15.90 21.66 -3.84
C GLY A 159 15.06 20.38 -3.95
N PRO A 160 13.81 20.45 -4.42
CA PRO A 160 12.95 19.28 -4.58
C PRO A 160 13.51 18.35 -5.66
N GLY A 161 13.30 17.05 -5.45
CA GLY A 161 13.56 16.03 -6.46
C GLY A 161 13.15 14.65 -5.96
N TYR A 162 13.93 13.65 -6.35
CA TYR A 162 13.58 12.25 -6.13
C TYR A 162 14.76 11.46 -5.61
N THR A 163 14.46 10.46 -4.81
CA THR A 163 15.40 9.46 -4.35
C THR A 163 14.83 8.07 -4.63
N VAL A 164 15.63 7.02 -4.41
CA VAL A 164 15.26 5.65 -4.79
C VAL A 164 15.46 4.69 -3.62
N SER A 165 14.57 3.71 -3.57
CA SER A 165 14.67 2.53 -2.71
C SER A 165 14.69 1.28 -3.60
N TYR A 166 15.55 0.30 -3.31
CA TYR A 166 15.73 -0.90 -4.15
C TYR A 166 16.19 -2.12 -3.34
N GLY A 167 16.23 -3.29 -3.98
CA GLY A 167 16.52 -4.56 -3.33
C GLY A 167 15.36 -5.01 -2.44
N LEU A 168 14.21 -5.29 -3.06
CA LEU A 168 13.02 -5.77 -2.36
C LEU A 168 13.36 -7.04 -1.57
N THR A 169 13.03 -7.04 -0.29
CA THR A 169 13.27 -8.12 0.66
C THR A 169 12.08 -8.24 1.59
N GLU A 170 11.98 -9.34 2.32
CA GLU A 170 10.97 -9.52 3.35
C GLU A 170 11.58 -9.25 4.73
N LEU A 171 10.93 -8.40 5.51
CA LEU A 171 11.15 -8.31 6.94
C LEU A 171 10.41 -9.47 7.60
N SER A 172 11.11 -10.21 8.46
CA SER A 172 10.52 -11.29 9.24
C SER A 172 9.22 -10.84 9.90
N ALA A 173 8.21 -11.71 9.85
CA ALA A 173 6.96 -11.49 10.54
C ALA A 173 7.22 -11.29 12.04
N PRO A 174 6.57 -10.30 12.69
CA PRO A 174 6.79 -10.05 14.11
C PRO A 174 6.22 -11.17 14.99
N GLU A 175 5.21 -11.89 14.51
CA GLU A 175 4.51 -12.96 15.24
C GLU A 175 4.33 -14.23 14.37
N PRO A 176 4.29 -15.43 14.98
CA PRO A 176 3.99 -16.67 14.26
C PRO A 176 2.62 -16.63 13.57
N GLY A 177 2.59 -16.89 12.26
CA GLY A 177 1.37 -16.88 11.45
C GLY A 177 1.06 -15.55 10.78
N GLU A 178 1.79 -14.49 11.10
CA GLU A 178 1.75 -13.26 10.32
C GLU A 178 2.57 -13.39 9.02
N ARG A 179 2.19 -12.58 8.03
CA ARG A 179 2.92 -12.54 6.76
C ARG A 179 4.16 -11.64 6.91
N PRO A 180 5.32 -12.07 6.38
CA PRO A 180 6.47 -11.19 6.25
C PRO A 180 6.09 -9.90 5.52
N THR A 181 6.72 -8.79 5.91
CA THR A 181 6.41 -7.48 5.36
C THR A 181 7.41 -7.14 4.25
N PRO A 182 6.98 -6.88 3.01
CA PRO A 182 7.89 -6.45 1.96
C PRO A 182 8.49 -5.08 2.32
N MET A 183 9.81 -4.95 2.17
CA MET A 183 10.54 -3.69 2.34
C MET A 183 11.70 -3.61 1.35
N PHE A 184 12.24 -2.42 1.13
CA PHE A 184 13.47 -2.26 0.36
C PHE A 184 14.68 -2.32 1.30
N ARG A 185 15.70 -3.10 0.95
CA ARG A 185 16.95 -3.14 1.72
C ARG A 185 17.68 -1.81 1.68
N HIS A 186 17.69 -1.18 0.52
CA HIS A 186 18.35 0.10 0.30
C HIS A 186 17.32 1.22 0.35
N HIS A 187 17.59 2.21 1.19
CA HIS A 187 16.78 3.39 1.38
C HIS A 187 17.64 4.64 1.23
N PRO A 188 17.05 5.75 0.77
CA PRO A 188 17.81 6.93 0.37
C PRO A 188 18.47 7.71 1.51
N ARG A 189 18.18 7.35 2.77
CA ARG A 189 18.90 7.87 3.94
C ARG A 189 20.32 7.33 4.09
N VAL A 190 20.72 6.34 3.28
CA VAL A 190 22.02 5.65 3.42
C VAL A 190 23.01 6.00 2.31
N ASP A 191 22.53 6.31 1.09
CA ASP A 191 23.37 6.35 -0.12
C ASP A 191 23.51 7.74 -0.79
N ASP A 192 22.94 8.82 -0.23
CA ASP A 192 22.96 10.19 -0.80
C ASP A 192 22.52 10.29 -2.28
N ARG A 193 21.73 9.32 -2.77
CA ARG A 193 21.30 9.27 -4.18
C ARG A 193 20.12 10.20 -4.43
N PHE A 194 20.34 11.18 -5.31
CA PHE A 194 19.36 12.17 -5.70
C PHE A 194 19.21 12.26 -7.22
N PHE A 195 17.97 12.47 -7.67
CA PHE A 195 17.60 12.61 -9.07
C PHE A 195 16.68 13.81 -9.25
N THR A 196 16.91 14.59 -10.31
CA THR A 196 16.07 15.74 -10.66
C THR A 196 14.75 15.33 -11.33
N THR A 197 14.64 14.09 -11.81
CA THR A 197 13.43 13.60 -12.50
C THR A 197 13.17 12.12 -12.19
N VAL A 198 11.90 11.73 -12.20
CA VAL A 198 11.44 10.33 -12.12
C VAL A 198 12.06 9.46 -13.22
N THR A 199 12.22 10.01 -14.43
CA THR A 199 12.81 9.26 -15.55
C THR A 199 14.28 8.92 -15.31
N ALA A 200 15.05 9.84 -14.70
CA ALA A 200 16.45 9.59 -14.36
C ALA A 200 16.56 8.53 -13.24
N ALA A 201 15.73 8.64 -12.20
CA ALA A 201 15.65 7.66 -11.13
C ALA A 201 15.26 6.26 -11.65
N ALA A 202 14.28 6.17 -12.55
CA ALA A 202 13.83 4.90 -13.13
C ALA A 202 14.90 4.23 -13.99
N ARG A 203 15.65 4.99 -14.80
CA ARG A 203 16.78 4.46 -15.58
C ARG A 203 17.89 3.94 -14.69
N TRP A 204 18.21 4.69 -13.63
CA TRP A 204 19.21 4.26 -12.65
C TRP A 204 18.81 2.92 -12.00
N LEU A 205 17.54 2.79 -11.60
CA LEU A 205 16.99 1.55 -11.05
C LEU A 205 17.08 0.37 -12.04
N ASP A 206 16.74 0.58 -13.31
CA ASP A 206 16.85 -0.41 -14.38
C ASP A 206 18.30 -0.95 -14.52
N GLU A 207 19.27 -0.04 -14.53
CA GLU A 207 20.70 -0.38 -14.65
C GLU A 207 21.24 -1.15 -13.44
N HIS A 208 20.71 -0.90 -12.23
CA HIS A 208 21.31 -1.40 -10.98
C HIS A 208 20.57 -2.62 -10.39
N ALA A 209 19.33 -2.87 -10.79
CA ALA A 209 18.55 -4.02 -10.33
C ALA A 209 18.97 -5.37 -10.92
N ALA A 210 19.91 -5.39 -11.88
CA ALA A 210 20.48 -6.60 -12.47
C ALA A 210 21.70 -7.14 -11.71
N THR A 211 22.25 -6.38 -10.76
CA THR A 211 23.60 -6.62 -10.22
C THR A 211 23.63 -7.40 -8.90
N GLU A 212 22.49 -7.70 -8.28
CA GLU A 212 22.46 -8.54 -7.09
C GLU A 212 21.85 -9.92 -7.39
N PRO A 213 22.62 -11.02 -7.22
CA PRO A 213 22.04 -12.35 -7.29
C PRO A 213 20.99 -12.48 -6.18
N ALA A 214 19.81 -13.00 -6.53
CA ALA A 214 18.86 -13.51 -5.54
C ALA A 214 19.60 -14.51 -4.65
N MET A 215 19.93 -14.11 -3.42
CA MET A 215 20.57 -15.00 -2.46
C MET A 215 19.56 -16.13 -2.17
N ALA A 216 19.89 -17.32 -2.69
CA ALA A 216 19.31 -18.57 -2.26
C ALA A 216 19.29 -18.60 -0.72
N GLY A 217 18.13 -18.95 -0.16
CA GLY A 217 17.86 -18.88 1.26
C GLY A 217 18.99 -19.50 2.09
N ARG A 218 19.53 -18.71 3.03
CA ARG A 218 20.21 -19.28 4.19
C ARG A 218 19.12 -19.71 5.16
N THR A 219 18.77 -20.99 5.09
CA THR A 219 18.17 -21.69 6.22
C THR A 219 19.17 -21.68 7.38
N ALA A 220 18.73 -21.15 8.53
CA ALA A 220 19.30 -21.48 9.83
C ALA A 220 18.40 -22.53 10.48
#